data_AF-A0A1A8EVE7-F1
#
_entry.id   AF-A0A1A8EVE7-F1
#
_cell.length_a   1.000
_cell.length_b   1.000
_cell.length_c   1.000
_cell.angle_alpha   90.00
_cell.angle_beta   90.00
_cell.angle_gamma   90.00
#
_symmetry.space_group_name_H-M   'P 1'
#
loop_
_entity.id
_entity.type
_entity.pdbx_description
1 polymer ?
#
loop_
_entity_poly.entity_id
_entity_poly.type
_entity_poly.pdbx_seq_one_letter_code
_entity_poly.pdbx_strand_id
1 'polypeptide(L)' 'GILVNTWTGELQLKKGTARYLSTVTEFGCIPVSTLLSTNRREWVAVSFFNNVVGVADPGDFVAPSFCDEAQTE' A
#
# COMPACT_ATOMS: atom_id res chain seq x y z
N GLY A 1 -7.43 12.84 19.01
CA GLY A 1 -7.59 12.25 17.67
C GLY A 1 -6.53 12.82 16.74
N ILE A 2 -6.22 12.13 15.65
CA ILE A 2 -5.34 12.63 14.58
C ILE A 2 -6.23 13.15 13.45
N LEU A 3 -5.88 14.32 12.89
CA LEU A 3 -6.59 14.89 11.75
C LEU A 3 -6.15 14.18 10.47
N VAL A 4 -7.12 13.76 9.66
CA VAL A 4 -6.89 12.93 8.46
C VAL A 4 -7.72 13.42 7.29
N ASN A 5 -7.18 13.24 6.09
CA ASN A 5 -7.87 13.44 4.83
C ASN A 5 -8.08 12.09 4.13
N THR A 6 -9.28 11.90 3.60
CA THR A 6 -9.66 10.69 2.87
C THR A 6 -9.89 11.02 1.40
N TRP A 7 -9.15 10.32 0.53
CA TRP A 7 -9.24 10.44 -0.92
C TRP A 7 -9.86 9.18 -1.50
N THR A 8 -10.78 9.33 -2.45
CA THR A 8 -11.42 8.21 -3.16
C THR A 8 -11.21 8.35 -4.65
N GLY A 9 -11.09 7.24 -5.37
CA GLY A 9 -10.99 7.28 -6.82
C GLY A 9 -11.00 5.92 -7.48
N GLU A 10 -10.75 5.94 -8.78
CA GLU A 10 -10.59 4.75 -9.62
C GLU A 10 -9.17 4.71 -10.19
N LEU A 11 -8.58 3.51 -10.24
CA LEU A 11 -7.24 3.25 -10.70
C LEU A 11 -7.30 2.23 -11.84
N GLN A 12 -6.71 2.57 -12.98
CA GLN A 12 -6.66 1.66 -14.13
C GLN A 12 -5.53 0.65 -13.93
N LEU A 13 -5.89 -0.61 -13.75
CA LEU A 13 -4.98 -1.75 -13.65
C LEU A 13 -4.89 -2.47 -15.01
N LYS A 14 -3.83 -3.27 -15.20
CA LYS A 14 -3.66 -4.10 -16.40
C LYS A 14 -4.85 -5.04 -16.67
N LYS A 15 -5.56 -5.48 -15.61
CA LYS A 15 -6.67 -6.44 -15.68
C LYS A 15 -8.04 -5.81 -15.31
N GLY A 16 -8.20 -4.49 -15.41
CA GLY A 16 -9.47 -3.80 -15.15
C GLY A 16 -9.33 -2.51 -14.34
N THR A 17 -10.42 -2.06 -13.72
CA THR A 17 -10.44 -0.85 -12.88
C THR A 17 -10.57 -1.23 -11.42
N ALA A 18 -9.73 -0.66 -10.56
CA ALA A 18 -9.85 -0.77 -9.11
C ALA A 18 -10.42 0.51 -8.52
N ARG A 19 -11.28 0.40 -7.51
CA ARG A 19 -11.67 1.54 -6.68
C ARG A 19 -10.74 1.60 -5.48
N TYR A 20 -10.33 2.79 -5.08
CA TYR A 20 -9.50 2.98 -3.89
C TYR A 20 -10.10 4.01 -2.95
N LEU A 21 -9.81 3.83 -1.67
CA LEU A 21 -10.00 4.80 -0.60
C LEU A 21 -8.67 4.92 0.16
N SER A 22 -8.02 6.07 0.12
CA SER A 22 -6.72 6.32 0.77
C SER A 22 -6.89 7.36 1.86
N THR A 23 -6.56 7.00 3.09
CA THR A 23 -6.60 7.90 4.25
C THR A 23 -5.18 8.23 4.66
N VAL A 24 -4.88 9.52 4.69
CA VAL A 24 -3.57 10.06 5.07
C VAL A 24 -3.73 11.09 6.20
N THR A 25 -2.68 11.30 6.98
CA THR A 25 -2.65 12.41 7.93
C THR A 25 -2.75 13.75 7.21
N GLU A 26 -3.49 14.71 7.77
CA GLU A 26 -3.63 16.07 7.23
C GLU A 26 -2.26 16.73 7.01
N PHE A 27 -1.40 16.58 8.01
CA PHE A 27 -0.05 17.11 8.01
C PHE A 27 0.93 15.99 7.69
N GLY A 28 1.76 16.19 6.66
CA GLY A 28 2.81 15.25 6.26
C GLY A 28 2.36 14.11 5.34
N CYS A 29 1.06 14.00 5.01
CA CYS A 29 0.52 12.99 4.10
C CYS A 29 0.96 11.54 4.43
N ILE A 30 1.08 11.21 5.72
CA ILE A 30 1.52 9.89 6.17
C ILE A 30 0.35 8.91 6.02
N PRO A 31 0.54 7.74 5.41
CA PRO A 31 -0.55 6.79 5.22
C PRO A 31 -1.06 6.24 6.55
N VAL A 32 -2.38 6.21 6.69
CA VAL A 32 -3.10 5.61 7.84
C VAL A 32 -3.76 4.31 7.39
N SER A 33 -4.47 4.35 6.27
CA SER A 33 -5.09 3.15 5.70
C SER A 33 -5.39 3.30 4.21
N THR A 34 -5.39 2.17 3.51
CA THR A 34 -5.83 2.07 2.12
C THR A 34 -6.84 0.94 1.99
N LEU A 35 -7.98 1.21 1.36
CA LEU A 35 -8.92 0.19 0.91
C LEU A 35 -8.87 0.11 -0.62
N LEU A 36 -8.78 -1.10 -1.16
CA LEU A 36 -8.71 -1.37 -2.59
C LEU A 36 -9.72 -2.45 -2.97
N SER A 37 -10.46 -2.22 -4.06
CA SER A 37 -11.43 -3.17 -4.61
C SER A 37 -11.24 -3.29 -6.12
N THR A 38 -10.74 -4.42 -6.60
CA THR A 38 -10.58 -4.72 -8.04
C THR A 38 -11.85 -5.30 -8.67
N ASN A 39 -12.57 -6.12 -7.91
CA ASN A 39 -13.91 -6.59 -8.24
C ASN A 39 -14.85 -5.93 -7.24
N ARG A 40 -15.81 -5.12 -7.71
CA ARG A 40 -16.69 -4.21 -6.92
C ARG A 40 -17.36 -4.77 -5.65
N ARG A 41 -17.19 -6.06 -5.34
CA ARG A 41 -17.75 -6.80 -4.20
C ARG A 41 -16.76 -7.08 -3.09
N GLU A 42 -15.45 -7.05 -3.35
CA GLU A 42 -14.42 -7.43 -2.38
C GLU A 42 -13.43 -6.29 -2.15
N TRP A 43 -13.22 -5.95 -0.89
CA TRP A 43 -12.29 -4.92 -0.46
C TRP A 43 -11.13 -5.54 0.31
N VAL A 44 -9.91 -5.20 -0.09
CA VAL A 44 -8.71 -5.42 0.69
C VAL A 44 -8.43 -4.15 1.48
N ALA A 45 -8.35 -4.27 2.80
CA ALA A 45 -7.98 -3.18 3.69
C ALA A 45 -6.53 -3.37 4.18
N VAL A 46 -5.73 -2.31 4.08
CA VAL A 46 -4.36 -2.24 4.59
C VAL A 46 -4.28 -1.09 5.58
N SER A 47 -3.75 -1.36 6.77
CA SER A 47 -3.55 -0.35 7.81
C SER A 47 -2.07 -0.17 8.10
N PHE A 48 -1.65 1.08 8.28
CA PHE A 48 -0.25 1.45 8.46
C PHE A 48 -0.05 2.03 9.87
N PHE A 49 0.95 1.51 10.59
CA PHE A 49 1.30 1.94 11.95
C PHE A 49 2.81 2.04 12.09
N ASN A 50 3.28 2.84 13.05
CA ASN A 50 4.71 3.03 13.35
C ASN A 50 5.54 3.43 12.12
N ASN A 51 4.98 4.29 11.27
CA ASN A 51 5.66 4.79 10.08
C ASN A 51 6.96 5.52 10.46
N VAL A 52 8.08 5.14 9.83
CA VAL A 52 9.37 5.84 9.91
C VAL A 52 9.71 6.34 8.51
N VAL A 53 10.14 7.60 8.40
CA VAL A 53 10.50 8.17 7.10
C VAL A 53 11.84 7.63 6.64
N GLY A 54 11.88 7.12 5.41
CA GLY A 54 13.07 6.51 4.82
C GLY A 54 13.15 5.00 5.10
N VAL A 55 14.32 4.43 4.82
CA VAL A 55 14.63 3.02 5.05
C VAL A 55 15.86 2.96 5.95
N ALA A 56 15.79 2.21 7.05
CA ALA A 56 16.87 2.12 8.01
C ALA A 56 18.05 1.31 7.46
N ASP A 57 17.78 0.16 6.84
CA ASP A 57 18.78 -0.69 6.19
C ASP A 57 18.35 -1.03 4.75
N PRO A 58 19.01 -0.48 3.72
CA PRO A 58 18.74 -0.83 2.33
C PRO A 58 19.00 -2.31 1.99
N GLY A 59 19.79 -3.01 2.81
CA GLY A 59 20.06 -4.45 2.67
C GLY A 59 18.80 -5.32 2.79
N ASP A 60 17.74 -4.82 3.44
CA ASP A 60 16.44 -5.51 3.57
C ASP A 60 15.77 -5.81 2.21
N PHE A 61 16.19 -5.12 1.14
CA PHE A 61 15.70 -5.37 -0.22
C PHE A 61 16.56 -6.35 -1.03
N VAL A 62 17.70 -6.79 -0.50
CA VAL A 62 18.53 -7.81 -1.14
C VAL A 62 17.89 -9.17 -0.82
N ALA A 63 17.46 -9.87 -1.87
CA ALA A 63 16.89 -11.19 -1.70
C ALA A 63 17.91 -12.14 -1.04
N PRO A 64 17.49 -12.97 -0.09
CA PRO A 64 18.36 -13.97 0.50
C PRO A 64 18.75 -15.03 -0.53
N SER A 65 19.92 -15.66 -0.38
CA SER A 65 20.48 -16.58 -1.39
C SER A 65 19.59 -17.80 -1.70
N PHE A 66 18.69 -18.20 -0.81
CA PHE A 66 17.73 -19.28 -1.10
C PHE A 66 16.69 -18.87 -2.18
N CYS A 67 16.56 -17.58 -2.47
CA CYS A 67 15.74 -17.08 -3.58
C CYS A 67 16.42 -17.23 -4.95
N ASP A 68 17.71 -17.59 -5.02
CA ASP A 68 18.43 -17.72 -6.30
C ASP A 68 17.83 -18.82 -7.20
N GLU A 69 17.22 -19.84 -6.59
CA GLU A 69 16.56 -20.95 -7.27
C GLU A 69 15.03 -20.76 -7.36
N ALA A 70 14.51 -19.58 -7.03
CA ALA A 70 13.07 -19.33 -7.09
C ALA A 70 12.57 -19.47 -8.54
N GLN A 71 11.53 -20.27 -8.72
CA GLN A 71 10.89 -20.40 -10.03
C GLN A 71 10.23 -19.08 -10.41
N THR A 72 10.64 -18.51 -11.54
CA THR A 72 9.92 -17.41 -12.19
C THR A 72 8.79 -17.98 -13.04
N GLU A 73 7.57 -17.43 -12.85
CA GLU A 73 6.36 -17.75 -13.63
C GLU A 73 6.50 -17.32 -15.11
#